data_AF-K1SQZ4-F1
#
_entry.id   AF-K1SQZ4-F1
#
_cell.length_a   1.000
_cell.length_b   1.000
_cell.length_c   1.000
_cell.angle_alpha   90.00
_cell.angle_beta   90.00
_cell.angle_gamma   90.00
#
_symmetry.space_group_name_H-M   'P 1'
#
loop_
_entity.id
_entity.type
_entity.pdbx_description
1 polymer ?
#
loop_
_entity_poly.entity_id
_entity_poly.type
_entity_poly.pdbx_seq_one_letter_code
_entity_poly.pdbx_strand_id
1 'polypeptide(L)' 'MSEIENITDNDLDTAEYIDLEDENGDTVTFELIGRIEVDGCTYCAVIPEEEDENADSDVYVILKEVNK' A
#
# COMPACT_ATOMS: atom_id res chain seq x y z
N MET A 1 4.10 20.50 25.65
CA MET A 1 3.04 20.69 24.66
C MET A 1 3.54 19.96 23.43
N SER A 2 3.02 18.76 23.18
CA SER A 2 3.49 17.97 22.05
C SER A 2 2.83 18.52 20.80
N GLU A 3 3.64 19.07 19.90
CA GLU A 3 3.21 19.53 18.59
C GLU A 3 2.74 18.30 17.82
N ILE A 4 1.47 18.31 17.42
CA ILE A 4 0.93 17.34 16.46
C ILE A 4 1.49 17.78 15.12
N GLU A 5 2.48 17.06 14.60
CA GLU A 5 2.97 17.25 13.23
C GLU A 5 1.81 16.96 12.28
N ASN A 6 1.26 18.02 11.72
CA ASN A 6 0.23 17.94 10.69
C ASN A 6 0.95 17.47 9.42
N ILE A 7 0.84 16.18 9.12
CA ILE A 7 1.30 15.58 7.87
C ILE A 7 0.73 16.44 6.74
N THR A 8 1.61 17.12 6.01
CA THR A 8 1.23 18.04 4.94
C THR A 8 0.39 17.31 3.91
N ASP A 9 -0.79 17.86 3.59
CA ASP A 9 -1.75 17.47 2.53
C ASP A 9 -1.17 17.43 1.09
N ASN A 10 0.13 17.21 0.91
CA ASN A 10 0.84 17.29 -0.38
C ASN A 10 1.31 15.93 -0.93
N ASP A 11 1.01 14.81 -0.26
CA ASP A 11 1.43 13.46 -0.66
C ASP A 11 0.30 12.59 -1.24
N LEU A 12 -0.90 13.16 -1.46
CA LEU A 12 -2.08 12.37 -1.87
C LEU A 12 -2.28 12.27 -3.39
N ASP A 13 -1.51 13.00 -4.21
CA ASP A 13 -1.71 13.10 -5.67
C ASP A 13 -0.64 12.35 -6.50
N THR A 14 0.32 11.68 -5.85
CA THR A 14 1.24 10.77 -6.55
C THR A 14 0.76 9.36 -6.27
N ALA A 15 0.24 8.67 -7.29
CA ALA A 15 -0.07 7.24 -7.16
C ALA A 15 1.21 6.52 -6.70
N GLU A 16 1.20 6.00 -5.48
CA GLU A 16 2.30 5.23 -4.91
C GLU A 16 2.12 3.77 -5.32
N TYR A 17 3.19 3.12 -5.76
CA TYR A 17 3.19 1.71 -6.13
C TYR A 17 4.16 0.93 -5.24
N ILE A 18 3.79 -0.31 -4.91
CA ILE A 18 4.57 -1.21 -4.09
C ILE A 18 4.86 -2.47 -4.89
N ASP A 19 6.13 -2.75 -5.11
CA ASP A 19 6.60 -3.99 -5.72
C ASP A 19 6.86 -5.01 -4.60
N LEU A 20 6.17 -6.15 -4.66
CA LEU A 20 6.40 -7.27 -3.75
C LEU A 20 7.00 -8.44 -4.51
N GLU A 21 8.20 -8.85 -4.10
CA GLU A 21 8.85 -10.08 -4.56
C GLU A 21 8.45 -11.25 -3.66
N ASP A 22 8.01 -12.34 -4.25
CA ASP A 22 7.69 -13.58 -3.54
C ASP A 22 8.93 -14.45 -3.29
N GLU A 23 8.74 -15.64 -2.71
CA GLU A 23 9.85 -16.58 -2.44
C GLU A 23 10.47 -17.23 -3.70
N ASN A 24 9.76 -17.16 -4.84
CA ASN A 24 10.22 -17.68 -6.13
C ASN A 24 11.02 -16.62 -6.92
N GLY A 25 11.02 -15.36 -6.48
CA GLY A 25 11.61 -14.22 -7.18
C GLY A 25 10.64 -13.57 -8.17
N ASP A 26 9.35 -13.90 -8.12
CA ASP A 26 8.32 -13.27 -8.92
C ASP A 26 7.93 -11.93 -8.25
N THR A 27 8.05 -10.83 -9.01
CA THR A 27 7.66 -9.50 -8.55
C THR A 27 6.26 -9.16 -9.06
N VAL A 28 5.39 -8.71 -8.15
CA VAL A 28 4.06 -8.18 -8.48
C VAL A 28 3.97 -6.73 -7.99
N THR A 29 3.48 -5.85 -8.86
CA THR A 29 3.26 -4.43 -8.58
C THR A 29 1.84 -4.21 -8.08
N PHE A 30 1.70 -3.43 -7.02
CA PHE A 30 0.42 -3.06 -6.43
C PHE A 30 0.29 -1.54 -6.33
N GLU A 31 -0.89 -1.00 -6.63
CA GLU A 31 -1.23 0.40 -6.41
C GLU A 31 -1.64 0.62 -4.95
N LEU A 32 -0.99 1.56 -4.26
CA LEU A 32 -1.31 1.93 -2.88
C LEU A 32 -2.48 2.91 -2.84
N ILE A 33 -3.58 2.46 -2.26
CA ILE A 33 -4.81 3.25 -2.09
C ILE A 33 -4.79 4.02 -0.76
N GLY A 34 -4.12 3.48 0.25
CA GLY A 34 -3.96 4.17 1.52
C GLY A 34 -3.14 3.39 2.53
N ARG A 35 -2.69 4.08 3.57
CA ARG A 35 -1.96 3.49 4.69
C ARG A 35 -2.50 3.98 6.03
N ILE A 36 -2.43 3.13 7.05
CA ILE A 36 -2.82 3.46 8.41
C ILE A 36 -1.85 2.82 9.40
N GLU A 37 -1.46 3.56 10.44
CA GLU A 37 -0.69 3.03 11.56
C GLU A 37 -1.64 2.68 12.72
N VAL A 38 -1.58 1.43 13.19
CA VAL A 38 -2.35 0.94 14.33
C VAL A 38 -1.42 0.14 15.24
N ASP A 39 -1.29 0.55 16.51
CA ASP A 39 -0.44 -0.11 17.51
C ASP A 39 1.04 -0.29 17.06
N GLY A 40 1.59 0.71 16.37
CA GLY A 40 2.96 0.67 15.83
C GLY A 40 3.14 -0.30 14.65
N CYS A 41 2.04 -0.79 14.07
CA CYS A 41 2.06 -1.57 12.83
C CYS A 41 1.46 -0.72 11.70
N THR A 42 2.19 -0.61 10.59
CA THR A 42 1.68 0.02 9.36
C THR A 42 0.86 -1.00 8.58
N TYR A 43 -0.34 -0.62 8.16
CA TYR A 43 -1.18 -1.38 7.25
C TYR A 43 -1.38 -0.59 5.97
N CYS A 44 -1.16 -1.22 4.82
CA CYS A 44 -1.30 -0.64 3.50
C CYS A 44 -2.45 -1.32 2.76
N ALA A 45 -3.42 -0.56 2.28
CA ALA A 45 -4.47 -1.03 1.40
C ALA A 45 -4.01 -0.86 -0.04
N VAL A 46 -3.96 -1.96 -0.78
CA VAL A 46 -3.43 -1.99 -2.15
C VAL A 46 -4.35 -2.73 -3.12
N ILE A 47 -4.26 -2.38 -4.40
CA ILE A 47 -4.91 -3.08 -5.51
C ILE A 47 -3.80 -3.70 -6.38
N PRO A 48 -3.88 -4.99 -6.72
CA PRO A 48 -2.94 -5.58 -7.67
C PRO A 48 -3.08 -4.92 -9.04
N GLU A 49 -1.95 -4.58 -9.66
CA GLU A 49 -1.96 -4.16 -11.07
C GLU A 49 -2.17 -5.43 -11.93
N GLU A 50 -3.43 -5.73 -12.26
CA GLU A 50 -3.75 -6.85 -13.15
C GLU A 50 -3.70 -6.40 -14.61
N GLU A 51 -2.90 -7.08 -15.44
CA GLU A 51 -2.89 -6.86 -16.90
C GLU A 51 -4.18 -7.37 -17.59
N ASP A 52 -5.05 -8.08 -16.86
CA ASP A 52 -6.23 -8.72 -17.42
C ASP A 52 -7.49 -7.87 -17.21
N GLU A 53 -7.98 -7.24 -18.28
CA GLU A 53 -9.18 -6.37 -18.30
C GLU A 53 -10.49 -7.07 -17.86
N ASN A 54 -10.45 -8.39 -17.59
CA ASN A 54 -11.60 -9.20 -17.15
C ASN A 54 -11.53 -9.65 -15.69
N ALA A 55 -10.46 -9.33 -14.97
CA ALA A 55 -10.43 -9.60 -13.55
C ALA A 55 -11.36 -8.60 -12.85
N ASP A 56 -12.28 -9.12 -12.04
CA ASP A 56 -13.18 -8.29 -11.23
C ASP A 56 -12.32 -7.40 -10.31
N SER A 57 -12.13 -6.14 -10.70
CA SER A 57 -11.32 -5.08 -10.07
C SER A 57 -11.73 -4.72 -8.62
N ASP A 58 -12.62 -5.51 -8.00
CA ASP A 58 -13.11 -5.34 -6.64
C ASP A 58 -12.22 -6.02 -5.58
N VAL A 59 -11.05 -6.56 -5.97
CA VAL A 59 -10.12 -7.22 -5.05
C VAL A 59 -9.16 -6.20 -4.44
N TYR A 60 -9.30 -6.01 -3.13
CA TYR A 60 -8.38 -5.20 -2.31
C TYR A 60 -7.57 -6.10 -1.37
N VAL A 61 -6.28 -5.80 -1.23
CA VAL A 61 -5.36 -6.51 -0.35
C VAL A 61 -4.89 -5.57 0.76
N ILE A 62 -4.91 -6.05 2.00
CA ILE A 62 -4.34 -5.31 3.14
C ILE A 62 -3.01 -5.95 3.52
N LEU A 63 -1.93 -5.22 3.31
CA LEU A 63 -0.58 -5.61 3.69
C LEU A 63 -0.27 -5.09 5.09
N LYS A 64 0.35 -5.92 5.93
CA LYS A 64 0.92 -5.50 7.22
C LYS A 64 2.42 -5.38 7.08
N GLU A 65 2.95 -4.18 7.28
CA GLU A 65 4.38 -3.95 7.32
C GLU A 65 4.99 -4.60 8.57
N VAL A 66 5.97 -5.47 8.37
CA VAL A 66 6.75 -6.07 9.45
C VAL A 66 8.10 -5.35 9.53
N ASN A 67 8.25 -4.48 10.54
CA ASN A 67 9.55 -3.89 10.85
C ASN A 67 10.53 -4.99 11.27
N LYS A 68 11.63 -5.14 10.54
CA LYS A 68 12.65 -6.17 10.74
C LYS A 68 13.73 -5.75 11.73
#